data_AF-A0A3D4V0B6-F1
#
_entry.id   AF-A0A3D4V0B6-F1
#
_cell.length_a   1.000
_cell.length_b   1.000
_cell.length_c   1.000
_cell.angle_alpha   90.00
_cell.angle_beta   90.00
_cell.angle_gamma   90.00
#
_symmetry.space_group_name_H-M   'P 1'
#
loop_
_entity.id
_entity.type
_entity.pdbx_description
1 polymer ?
#
loop_
_entity_poly.entity_id
_entity_poly.type
_entity_poly.pdbx_seq_one_letter_code
_entity_poly.pdbx_strand_id
1 'polypeptide(L)'
;MINIDDYGKFVKSTTSDESLRTEVMADRLFGLQDTYKDAEWSQLITCSMGMQAESGEFSEIIKKIVFQGKHFDEDVKFHLKRELGDVLWYWVQGCLALGYTPEEVMKENISKLEKRYPNGFEIHRSEVRDEGDI
;
A
#
# COMPACT_ATOMS: atom_id res chain seq x y z
N MET A 1 24.54 17.45 -25.51
CA MET A 1 23.11 17.09 -25.52
C MET A 1 23.05 15.67 -24.96
N ILE A 2 22.33 15.45 -23.85
CA ILE A 2 22.19 14.11 -23.23
C ILE A 2 21.18 13.31 -24.07
N ASN A 3 21.49 12.06 -24.41
CA ASN A 3 20.55 11.15 -25.07
C ASN A 3 19.94 10.15 -24.06
N ILE A 4 18.96 9.36 -24.51
CA ILE A 4 18.23 8.42 -23.63
C ILE A 4 19.15 7.33 -23.05
N ASP A 5 20.20 6.93 -23.76
CA ASP A 5 21.16 5.92 -23.29
C ASP A 5 22.07 6.48 -22.19
N ASP A 6 22.49 7.74 -22.33
CA ASP A 6 23.28 8.43 -21.31
C ASP A 6 22.44 8.67 -20.05
N TYR A 7 21.14 8.95 -20.19
CA TYR A 7 20.20 8.96 -19.07
C TYR A 7 20.06 7.57 -18.43
N GLY A 8 19.97 6.50 -19.23
CA GLY A 8 19.90 5.13 -18.72
C GLY A 8 21.14 4.74 -17.89
N LYS A 9 22.34 5.14 -18.33
CA LYS A 9 23.58 4.95 -17.56
C LYS A 9 23.55 5.73 -16.25
N PHE A 10 23.07 6.97 -16.28
CA PHE A 10 22.92 7.79 -15.09
C PHE A 10 21.94 7.15 -14.10
N VAL A 11 20.75 6.75 -14.54
CA VAL A 11 19.76 6.04 -13.71
C VAL A 11 20.37 4.79 -13.08
N LYS A 12 21.06 3.96 -13.86
CA LYS A 12 21.75 2.78 -13.34
C LYS A 12 22.78 3.16 -12.27
N SER A 13 23.55 4.23 -12.47
CA SER A 13 24.56 4.68 -11.50
C SER A 13 23.96 5.21 -10.19
N THR A 14 22.68 5.58 -10.18
CA THR A 14 21.95 6.05 -9.00
C THR A 14 20.97 5.00 -8.45
N THR A 15 20.99 3.77 -8.96
CA THR A 15 20.14 2.67 -8.49
C THR A 15 20.93 1.79 -7.52
N SER A 16 20.30 1.34 -6.43
CA SER A 16 20.99 0.52 -5.41
C SER A 16 21.36 -0.87 -5.94
N ASP A 17 22.35 -1.51 -5.31
CA ASP A 17 22.77 -2.86 -5.70
C ASP A 17 21.66 -3.90 -5.51
N GLU A 18 20.86 -3.79 -4.44
CA GLU A 18 19.70 -4.67 -4.20
C GLU A 18 18.65 -4.54 -5.30
N SER A 19 18.53 -3.36 -5.92
CA SER A 19 17.60 -3.16 -7.03
C SER A 19 18.17 -3.64 -8.38
N LEU A 20 19.50 -3.79 -8.49
CA LEU A 20 20.18 -4.21 -9.73
C LEU A 20 20.59 -5.69 -9.73
N ARG A 21 20.66 -6.34 -8.57
CA ARG A 21 21.26 -7.66 -8.38
C ARG A 21 20.44 -8.51 -7.42
N THR A 22 19.83 -9.58 -7.94
CA THR A 22 18.93 -10.46 -7.18
C THR A 22 19.62 -11.13 -6.00
N GLU A 23 20.89 -11.52 -6.14
CA GLU A 23 21.66 -12.13 -5.06
C GLU A 23 21.92 -11.16 -3.89
N VAL A 24 22.18 -9.89 -4.19
CA VAL A 24 22.39 -8.86 -3.16
C VAL A 24 21.07 -8.54 -2.44
N MET A 25 19.96 -8.52 -3.19
CA MET A 25 18.62 -8.39 -2.63
C MET A 25 18.28 -9.55 -1.70
N ALA A 26 18.56 -10.79 -2.11
CA ALA A 26 18.33 -11.97 -1.30
C ALA A 26 19.16 -11.94 -0.01
N ASP A 27 20.46 -11.63 -0.09
CA ASP A 27 21.33 -11.46 1.08
C ASP A 27 20.81 -10.37 2.02
N ARG A 28 20.31 -9.26 1.47
CA ARG A 28 19.68 -8.19 2.25
C ARG A 28 18.44 -8.69 2.97
N LEU A 29 17.56 -9.45 2.32
CA LEU A 29 16.38 -10.03 2.94
C LEU A 29 16.75 -11.02 4.05
N PHE A 30 17.76 -11.87 3.83
CA PHE A 30 18.25 -12.76 4.88
C PHE A 30 18.78 -11.97 6.08
N GLY A 31 19.57 -10.92 5.87
CA GLY A 31 20.06 -10.07 6.96
C GLY A 31 18.95 -9.34 7.71
N LEU A 32 17.92 -8.87 7.00
CA LEU A 32 16.74 -8.25 7.61
C LEU A 32 15.95 -9.26 8.45
N GLN A 33 15.70 -10.46 7.92
CA GLN A 33 15.04 -11.54 8.66
C GLN A 33 15.89 -12.06 9.82
N ASP A 34 17.21 -11.92 9.73
CA ASP A 34 18.08 -12.26 10.85
C ASP A 34 18.01 -11.24 11.99
N THR A 35 17.93 -9.96 11.62
CA THR A 35 17.97 -8.84 12.57
C THR A 35 16.60 -8.56 13.21
N TYR A 36 15.53 -8.59 12.43
CA TYR A 36 14.17 -8.21 12.82
C TYR A 36 13.25 -9.43 12.75
N LYS A 37 13.08 -10.10 13.89
CA LYS A 37 12.35 -11.39 14.01
C LYS A 37 10.83 -11.21 14.12
N ASP A 38 10.38 -10.00 14.40
CA ASP A 38 8.99 -9.59 14.56
C ASP A 38 8.32 -9.20 13.23
N ALA A 39 9.08 -9.22 12.12
CA ALA A 39 8.58 -9.00 10.78
C ALA A 39 8.87 -10.17 9.84
N GLU A 40 7.98 -10.40 8.88
CA GLU A 40 8.19 -11.31 7.76
C GLU A 40 8.31 -10.53 6.45
N TRP A 41 9.54 -10.35 5.98
CA TRP A 41 9.84 -9.43 4.88
C TRP A 41 9.27 -9.89 3.54
N SER A 42 9.20 -11.19 3.28
CA SER A 42 8.62 -11.71 2.04
C SER A 42 7.10 -11.46 1.97
N GLN A 43 6.42 -11.55 3.10
CA GLN A 43 4.99 -11.27 3.22
C GLN A 43 4.71 -9.76 3.17
N LEU A 44 5.60 -8.92 3.71
CA LEU A 44 5.53 -7.46 3.54
C LEU A 44 5.65 -7.03 2.07
N ILE A 45 6.56 -7.64 1.30
CA ILE A 45 6.66 -7.40 -0.14
C ILE A 45 5.38 -7.83 -0.85
N THR A 46 4.83 -9.00 -0.49
CA THR A 46 3.56 -9.51 -1.03
C THR A 46 2.41 -8.53 -0.77
N CYS A 47 2.26 -8.07 0.47
CA CYS A 47 1.30 -7.05 0.88
C CYS A 47 1.47 -5.77 0.06
N SER A 48 2.69 -5.22 0.02
CA SER A 48 2.98 -3.93 -0.62
C SER A 48 2.65 -3.93 -2.11
N MET A 49 3.10 -4.96 -2.84
CA MET A 49 2.84 -5.08 -4.28
C MET A 49 1.37 -5.37 -4.56
N GLY A 50 0.77 -6.29 -3.81
CA GLY A 50 -0.62 -6.71 -4.01
C GLY A 50 -1.61 -5.58 -3.76
N MET A 51 -1.46 -4.83 -2.66
CA MET A 51 -2.31 -3.65 -2.40
C MET A 51 -2.31 -2.67 -3.58
N GLN A 52 -1.14 -2.39 -4.17
CA GLN A 52 -1.02 -1.45 -5.28
C GLN A 52 -1.70 -1.98 -6.54
N ALA A 53 -1.54 -3.27 -6.84
CA ALA A 53 -2.16 -3.91 -7.99
C ALA A 53 -3.69 -3.82 -7.90
N GLU A 54 -4.28 -4.33 -6.81
CA GLU A 54 -5.74 -4.38 -6.65
C GLU A 54 -6.37 -2.99 -6.46
N SER A 55 -5.66 -2.06 -5.80
CA SER A 55 -6.11 -0.66 -5.72
C SER A 55 -6.11 0.00 -7.11
N GLY A 56 -5.19 -0.40 -7.98
CA GLY A 56 -5.15 0.00 -9.39
C GLY A 56 -6.36 -0.54 -10.17
N GLU A 57 -6.70 -1.81 -9.99
CA GLU A 57 -7.88 -2.43 -10.63
C GLU A 57 -9.19 -1.76 -10.16
N PHE A 58 -9.35 -1.57 -8.85
CA PHE A 58 -10.45 -0.80 -8.27
C PHE A 58 -10.57 0.60 -8.89
N SER A 59 -9.44 1.31 -8.98
CA SER A 59 -9.36 2.66 -9.54
C SER A 59 -9.70 2.69 -11.03
N GLU A 60 -9.29 1.67 -11.80
CA GLU A 60 -9.60 1.56 -13.22
C GLU A 60 -11.10 1.45 -13.48
N ILE A 61 -11.83 0.72 -12.63
CA ILE A 61 -13.30 0.62 -12.74
C ILE A 61 -13.94 2.00 -12.53
N ILE A 62 -13.53 2.73 -11.49
CA ILE A 62 -14.03 4.08 -11.21
C ILE A 62 -13.69 5.03 -12.36
N LYS A 63 -12.44 5.01 -12.84
CA LYS A 63 -11.99 5.82 -13.97
C LYS A 63 -12.84 5.55 -15.23
N LYS A 64 -13.19 4.30 -15.50
CA LYS A 64 -14.07 3.92 -16.63
C LYS A 64 -15.48 4.49 -16.47
N ILE A 65 -16.02 4.50 -15.26
CA ILE A 65 -17.34 5.10 -14.97
C ILE A 65 -17.29 6.60 -15.22
N VAL A 66 -16.31 7.29 -14.62
CA VAL A 66 -16.22 8.76 -14.63
C VAL A 66 -15.83 9.32 -16.00
N PHE A 67 -14.87 8.71 -16.70
CA PHE A 67 -14.25 9.30 -17.89
C PHE A 67 -14.55 8.59 -19.20
N GLN A 68 -15.16 7.39 -19.16
CA GLN A 68 -15.36 6.56 -20.35
C GLN A 68 -16.82 6.09 -20.52
N GLY A 69 -17.72 6.56 -19.66
CA GLY A 69 -19.16 6.30 -19.77
C GLY A 69 -19.58 4.88 -19.42
N LYS A 70 -18.77 4.11 -18.67
CA LYS A 70 -19.17 2.79 -18.17
C LYS A 70 -20.37 2.95 -17.23
N HIS A 71 -21.49 2.28 -17.54
CA HIS A 71 -22.70 2.32 -16.72
C HIS A 71 -22.45 1.68 -15.34
N PHE A 72 -22.98 2.31 -14.29
CA PHE A 72 -22.93 1.76 -12.93
C PHE A 72 -24.18 0.91 -12.67
N ASP A 73 -24.04 -0.40 -12.82
CA ASP A 73 -25.06 -1.41 -12.52
C ASP A 73 -24.59 -2.33 -11.39
N GLU A 74 -25.40 -3.33 -11.03
CA GLU A 74 -25.07 -4.25 -9.94
C GLU A 74 -23.86 -5.14 -10.25
N ASP A 75 -23.57 -5.45 -11.52
CA ASP A 75 -22.39 -6.20 -11.91
C ASP A 75 -21.11 -5.37 -11.68
N VAL A 76 -21.15 -4.08 -12.04
CA VAL A 76 -20.04 -3.16 -11.79
C VAL A 76 -19.84 -2.91 -10.30
N LYS A 77 -20.92 -2.78 -9.53
CA LYS A 77 -20.86 -2.66 -8.08
C LYS A 77 -20.31 -3.91 -7.42
N PHE A 78 -20.70 -5.10 -7.90
CA PHE A 78 -20.14 -6.36 -7.43
C PHE A 78 -18.66 -6.49 -7.77
N HIS A 79 -18.23 -6.04 -8.95
CA HIS A 79 -16.82 -5.99 -9.33
C HIS A 79 -16.02 -5.09 -8.38
N LEU A 80 -16.48 -3.86 -8.11
CA LEU A 80 -15.85 -2.98 -7.12
C LEU A 80 -15.75 -3.62 -5.73
N LYS A 81 -16.78 -4.38 -5.31
CA LYS A 81 -16.75 -5.13 -4.04
C LYS A 81 -15.67 -6.22 -4.03
N ARG A 82 -15.45 -6.90 -5.16
CA ARG A 82 -14.39 -7.91 -5.27
C ARG A 82 -13.01 -7.28 -5.11
N GLU A 83 -12.75 -6.19 -5.83
CA GLU A 83 -11.47 -5.48 -5.72
C GLU A 83 -11.23 -4.97 -4.28
N LEU A 84 -12.28 -4.49 -3.59
CA LEU A 84 -12.17 -4.14 -2.15
C LEU A 84 -11.81 -5.35 -1.29
N GLY A 85 -12.32 -6.54 -1.61
CA GLY A 85 -11.99 -7.79 -0.94
C GLY A 85 -10.54 -8.21 -1.19
N ASP A 86 -10.05 -8.04 -2.42
CA ASP A 86 -8.69 -8.39 -2.80
C ASP A 86 -7.68 -7.42 -2.13
N VAL A 87 -7.99 -6.11 -2.08
CA VAL A 87 -7.25 -5.13 -1.26
C VAL A 87 -7.25 -5.53 0.22
N LEU A 88 -8.40 -5.92 0.77
CA LEU A 88 -8.50 -6.35 2.17
C LEU A 88 -7.63 -7.58 2.44
N TRP A 89 -7.55 -8.52 1.50
CA TRP A 89 -6.72 -9.71 1.64
C TRP A 89 -5.23 -9.35 1.79
N TYR A 90 -4.70 -8.48 0.91
CA TYR A 90 -3.33 -8.01 1.04
C TYR A 90 -3.12 -7.14 2.28
N TRP A 91 -4.13 -6.39 2.72
CA TRP A 91 -4.10 -5.68 3.99
C TRP A 91 -3.92 -6.61 5.19
N VAL A 92 -4.66 -7.71 5.24
CA VAL A 92 -4.47 -8.74 6.27
C VAL A 92 -3.07 -9.33 6.20
N GLN A 93 -2.50 -9.55 5.01
CA GLN A 93 -1.11 -10.00 4.88
C GLN A 93 -0.12 -9.04 5.55
N GLY A 94 -0.33 -7.73 5.41
CA GLY A 94 0.48 -6.71 6.08
C GLY A 94 0.37 -6.76 7.61
N CYS A 95 -0.84 -6.95 8.14
CA CYS A 95 -1.05 -7.12 9.58
C CYS A 95 -0.24 -8.32 10.11
N LEU A 96 -0.43 -9.48 9.47
CA LEU A 96 0.23 -10.72 9.89
C LEU A 96 1.75 -10.64 9.76
N ALA A 97 2.24 -10.02 8.69
CA ALA A 97 3.67 -9.85 8.45
C ALA A 97 4.36 -8.95 9.49
N LEU A 98 3.61 -8.14 10.23
CA LEU A 98 4.09 -7.28 11.32
C LEU A 98 3.76 -7.84 12.71
N GLY A 99 3.23 -9.08 12.79
CA GLY A 99 2.84 -9.70 14.05
C GLY A 99 1.54 -9.17 14.66
N TYR A 100 0.74 -8.40 13.91
CA TYR A 100 -0.56 -7.89 14.36
C TYR A 100 -1.71 -8.76 13.85
N THR A 101 -2.79 -8.76 14.62
CA THR A 101 -4.10 -9.20 14.14
C THR A 101 -4.81 -8.06 13.39
N PRO A 102 -5.64 -8.38 12.39
CA PRO A 102 -6.55 -7.41 11.77
C PRO A 102 -7.38 -6.59 12.77
N GLU A 103 -7.82 -7.21 13.85
CA GLU A 103 -8.65 -6.57 14.87
C GLU A 103 -7.87 -5.52 15.66
N GLU A 104 -6.61 -5.77 16.01
CA GLU A 104 -5.74 -4.80 16.68
C GLU A 104 -5.54 -3.54 15.83
N VAL A 105 -5.18 -3.72 14.55
CA VAL A 105 -4.97 -2.58 13.64
C VAL A 105 -6.27 -1.81 13.43
N MET A 106 -7.41 -2.50 13.33
CA MET A 106 -8.72 -1.86 13.22
C MET A 106 -9.07 -1.05 14.47
N LYS A 107 -8.88 -1.61 15.68
CA LYS A 107 -9.15 -0.93 16.95
C LYS A 107 -8.28 0.31 17.14
N GLU A 108 -7.00 0.20 16.83
CA GLU A 108 -6.08 1.35 16.90
C GLU A 108 -6.53 2.46 15.93
N ASN A 109 -6.93 2.09 14.71
CA ASN A 109 -7.46 3.06 13.75
C ASN A 109 -8.77 3.71 14.23
N ILE A 110 -9.67 2.95 14.85
CA ILE A 110 -10.91 3.49 15.45
C ILE A 110 -10.56 4.50 16.56
N SER A 111 -9.72 4.13 17.53
CA SER A 111 -9.30 5.00 18.63
C SER A 111 -8.72 6.33 18.12
N LYS A 112 -7.82 6.25 17.12
CA LYS A 112 -7.25 7.43 16.45
C LYS A 112 -8.32 8.29 15.78
N LEU A 113 -9.25 7.69 15.05
CA LEU A 113 -10.32 8.41 14.36
C LEU A 113 -11.33 9.03 15.32
N GLU A 114 -11.68 8.37 16.42
CA GLU A 114 -12.55 8.92 17.47
C GLU A 114 -11.92 10.12 18.16
N LYS A 115 -10.61 10.05 18.46
CA LYS A 115 -9.86 11.20 18.99
C LYS A 115 -9.84 12.35 18.00
N ARG A 116 -9.68 12.04 16.71
CA ARG A 116 -9.61 13.05 15.64
C ARG A 116 -10.97 13.67 15.33
N TYR A 117 -12.04 12.89 15.37
CA TYR A 117 -13.39 13.28 14.95
C TYR A 117 -14.41 12.97 16.05
N PRO A 118 -14.29 13.56 17.26
CA PRO A 118 -15.12 13.20 18.41
C PRO A 118 -16.62 13.50 18.19
N ASN A 119 -16.93 14.42 17.28
CA ASN A 119 -18.29 14.80 16.89
C ASN A 119 -18.59 14.53 15.40
N GLY A 120 -17.80 13.66 14.77
CA GLY A 120 -17.85 13.42 13.32
C GLY A 120 -16.91 14.34 12.53
N PHE A 121 -17.10 14.35 11.20
CA PHE A 121 -16.20 15.04 10.28
C PHE A 121 -16.20 16.56 10.46
N GLU A 122 -15.02 17.14 10.61
CA GLU A 122 -14.78 18.59 10.65
C GLU A 122 -13.62 18.92 9.70
N ILE A 123 -13.85 19.84 8.73
CA ILE A 123 -12.85 20.20 7.70
C ILE A 123 -11.52 20.62 8.34
N HIS A 124 -11.59 21.47 9.38
CA HIS A 124 -10.39 21.95 10.08
C HIS A 124 -9.55 20.81 10.66
N ARG A 125 -10.19 19.76 11.21
CA ARG A 125 -9.51 18.58 11.76
C ARG A 125 -9.04 17.60 10.68
N SER A 126 -9.57 17.70 9.47
CA SER A 126 -9.07 16.97 8.32
C SER A 126 -7.74 17.57 7.81
N GLU A 127 -7.61 18.89 7.86
CA GLU A 127 -6.44 19.63 7.38
C GLU A 127 -5.32 19.77 8.43
N VAL A 128 -5.68 20.06 9.69
CA VAL A 128 -4.73 20.30 10.78
C VAL A 128 -4.62 19.05 11.66
N ARG A 129 -3.37 18.58 11.86
CA ARG A 129 -3.06 17.45 12.75
C ARG A 129 -2.47 17.94 14.06
N ASP A 130 -2.84 17.28 15.16
CA ASP A 130 -2.21 17.52 16.45
C ASP A 130 -0.75 17.03 16.44
N GLU A 131 0.12 17.65 17.25
CA GLU A 131 1.49 17.18 17.43
C GLU A 131 1.49 15.74 17.97
N GLY A 132 2.15 14.83 17.25
CA GLY A 132 2.23 13.40 17.58
C GLY A 132 1.22 12.48 16.88
N ASP A 133 0.42 12.98 15.91
CA ASP A 133 -0.47 12.15 15.06
C ASP A 133 0.27 11.49 13.87
N ILE A 134 1.54 11.10 14.06
CA ILE A 134 2.41 10.35 13.11
C ILE A 134 3.19 9.28 13.85
#